data_AF-A0AAV7I770-F1
#
_entry.id   AF-A0AAV7I770-F1
#
_cell.length_a   1.000
_cell.length_b   1.000
_cell.length_c   1.000
_cell.angle_alpha   90.00
_cell.angle_beta   90.00
_cell.angle_gamma   90.00
#
_symmetry.space_group_name_H-M   'P 1'
#
loop_
_entity.id
_entity.type
_entity.pdbx_description
1 polymer ?
#
loop_
_entity_poly.entity_id
_entity_poly.type
_entity_poly.pdbx_seq_one_letter_code
_entity_poly.pdbx_strand_id
1 'polypeptide(L)' 'MITAGSKILSRTAMVNRQFVRHLDSVKCGMPRNRISFGERVIHGIFISVGMLAIPAYIATNLKHYRGNEE' A
#
# COMPACT_ATOMS: atom_id res chain seq x y z
N MET A 1 11.75 19.00 -33.14
CA MET A 1 11.36 17.61 -32.76
C MET A 1 11.07 17.57 -31.25
N ILE A 2 9.95 18.16 -30.80
CA ILE A 2 9.53 18.19 -29.38
C ILE A 2 7.99 18.12 -29.35
N THR A 3 7.40 16.95 -29.62
CA THR A 3 5.92 16.82 -29.66
C THR A 3 5.39 15.48 -29.14
N ALA A 4 6.27 14.49 -28.93
CA ALA A 4 5.87 13.15 -28.46
C ALA A 4 5.61 13.09 -26.94
N GLY A 5 6.39 13.83 -26.12
CA GLY A 5 6.27 13.80 -24.66
C GLY A 5 4.95 14.38 -24.12
N SER A 6 4.45 15.46 -24.73
CA SER A 6 3.22 16.13 -24.26
C SER A 6 1.96 15.29 -24.45
N LYS A 7 1.91 14.40 -25.45
CA LYS A 7 0.73 13.55 -25.72
C LYS A 7 0.59 12.43 -24.69
N ILE A 8 1.71 11.88 -24.22
CA ILE A 8 1.76 10.82 -23.20
C ILE A 8 1.35 11.41 -21.85
N LEU A 9 1.91 12.55 -21.47
CA LEU A 9 1.57 13.25 -20.23
C LEU A 9 0.08 13.66 -20.19
N SER A 10 -0.45 14.15 -21.31
CA SER A 10 -1.87 14.55 -21.44
C SER A 10 -2.82 13.35 -21.34
N ARG A 11 -2.44 12.17 -21.87
CA ARG A 11 -3.22 10.93 -21.75
C ARG A 11 -3.26 10.43 -20.30
N THR A 12 -2.13 10.41 -19.61
CA THR A 12 -2.07 9.99 -18.20
C THR A 12 -2.88 10.92 -17.30
N ALA A 13 -2.83 12.23 -17.54
CA ALA A 13 -3.64 13.21 -16.81
C ALA A 13 -5.15 13.05 -17.05
N MET A 14 -5.58 12.72 -18.27
CA MET A 14 -7.00 12.48 -18.59
C MET A 14 -7.54 11.17 -18.00
N VAL A 15 -6.76 10.08 -18.01
CA VAL A 15 -7.16 8.80 -17.38
C VAL A 15 -7.40 8.99 -15.88
N ASN A 16 -6.51 9.72 -15.19
CA ASN A 16 -6.68 10.04 -13.77
C ASN A 16 -7.95 10.90 -13.53
N ARG A 17 -8.21 11.88 -14.41
CA ARG A 17 -9.42 12.72 -14.30
C ARG A 17 -10.72 11.95 -14.53
N GLN A 18 -10.71 10.96 -15.42
CA GLN A 18 -11.88 10.11 -15.69
C GLN A 18 -12.17 9.17 -14.52
N PHE A 19 -11.12 8.62 -13.90
CA PHE A 19 -11.22 7.82 -12.67
C PHE A 19 -11.78 8.65 -11.50
N VAL A 20 -11.24 9.86 -11.28
CA VAL A 20 -11.73 10.78 -10.23
C VAL A 20 -13.20 11.16 -10.45
N ARG A 21 -13.62 11.44 -11.70
CA ARG A 21 -15.03 11.76 -12.02
C ARG A 21 -16.00 10.59 -11.82
N HIS A 22 -15.53 9.34 -11.91
CA HIS A 22 -16.37 8.18 -11.60
C HIS A 22 -16.46 7.94 -10.08
N LEU A 23 -15.43 8.29 -9.31
CA LEU A 23 -15.47 8.23 -7.85
C LEU A 23 -16.49 9.21 -7.26
N ASP A 24 -16.65 10.40 -7.85
CA ASP A 24 -17.64 11.39 -7.42
C ASP A 24 -19.11 10.87 -7.52
N SER A 25 -19.36 9.87 -8.36
CA SER A 25 -20.68 9.23 -8.52
C SER A 25 -20.94 8.15 -7.47
N VAL A 26 -19.89 7.59 -6.86
CA VAL A 26 -20.02 6.53 -5.85
C VAL A 26 -20.26 7.16 -4.48
N LYS A 27 -21.53 7.44 -4.18
CA LYS A 27 -21.94 7.83 -2.82
C LYS A 27 -21.96 6.59 -1.94
N CYS A 28 -20.96 6.43 -1.08
CA CYS A 28 -20.97 5.41 -0.04
C CYS A 28 -22.06 5.71 0.99
N GLY A 29 -22.96 4.75 1.21
CA GLY A 29 -23.95 4.83 2.29
C GLY A 29 -23.32 4.67 3.68
N MET A 30 -24.13 4.79 4.74
CA MET A 30 -23.66 4.53 6.10
C MET A 30 -23.19 3.06 6.23
N PRO A 31 -22.02 2.81 6.86
CA PRO A 31 -21.54 1.45 7.03
C PRO A 31 -22.51 0.64 7.89
N ARG A 32 -22.81 -0.60 7.46
CA ARG A 32 -23.66 -1.54 8.21
C ARG A 32 -23.05 -1.92 9.56
N ASN A 33 -21.73 -1.97 9.64
CA ASN A 33 -20.99 -2.19 10.89
C ASN A 33 -19.93 -1.10 11.07
N ARG A 34 -19.92 -0.43 12.23
CA ARG A 34 -18.94 0.61 12.55
C ARG A 34 -17.74 -0.04 13.21
N ILE A 35 -16.59 0.05 12.56
CA ILE A 35 -15.32 -0.41 13.14
C ILE A 35 -14.90 0.61 14.20
N SER A 36 -14.86 0.16 15.45
CA SER A 36 -14.38 0.92 16.60
C SER A 36 -12.90 1.28 16.44
N PHE A 37 -12.45 2.30 17.18
CA PHE A 37 -11.03 2.67 17.16
C PHE A 37 -10.14 1.52 17.64
N GLY A 38 -10.57 0.78 18.66
CA GLY A 38 -9.85 -0.37 19.19
C GLY A 38 -9.62 -1.46 18.14
N GLU A 39 -10.65 -1.81 17.38
CA GLU A 39 -10.53 -2.79 16.28
C GLU A 39 -9.52 -2.32 15.23
N ARG A 40 -9.55 -1.04 14.84
CA ARG A 40 -8.59 -0.49 13.87
C ARG A 40 -7.15 -0.60 14.37
N VAL A 41 -6.91 -0.28 15.63
CA VAL A 41 -5.58 -0.36 16.25
C VAL A 41 -5.10 -1.81 16.33
N ILE A 42 -5.95 -2.73 16.80
CA ILE A 42 -5.61 -4.15 16.92
C ILE A 42 -5.27 -4.74 15.54
N HIS A 43 -6.09 -4.48 14.53
CA HIS A 43 -5.81 -4.93 13.16
C HIS A 43 -4.51 -4.34 12.61
N GLY A 44 -4.27 -3.05 12.85
CA GLY A 44 -3.03 -2.39 12.46
C GLY A 44 -1.81 -3.08 13.07
N ILE A 45 -1.82 -3.29 14.39
CA ILE A 45 -0.73 -3.99 15.10
C ILE A 45 -0.54 -5.40 14.55
N PHE A 46 -1.61 -6.16 14.37
CA PHE A 46 -1.54 -7.54 13.91
C PHE A 46 -0.93 -7.64 12.50
N ILE A 47 -1.35 -6.76 11.59
CA ILE A 47 -0.81 -6.68 10.23
C ILE A 47 0.67 -6.28 10.27
N SER A 48 1.03 -5.23 11.03
CA SER A 48 2.42 -4.77 11.12
C SER A 48 3.36 -5.83 11.69
N VAL A 49 2.96 -6.51 12.76
CA VAL A 49 3.74 -7.60 13.35
C VAL A 49 3.86 -8.76 12.37
N GLY A 50 2.76 -9.18 11.73
CA GLY A 50 2.78 -10.27 10.76
C GLY A 50 3.68 -9.98 9.55
N MET A 51 3.69 -8.74 9.05
CA MET A 51 4.56 -8.35 7.93
C MET A 51 6.04 -8.30 8.32
N LEU A 52 6.36 -7.89 9.54
CA LEU A 52 7.75 -7.71 9.99
C LEU A 52 8.35 -8.94 10.66
N ALA A 53 7.56 -9.92 11.08
CA ALA A 53 8.05 -11.10 11.80
C ALA A 53 9.09 -11.89 10.99
N ILE A 54 8.81 -12.19 9.72
CA ILE A 54 9.73 -12.96 8.87
C ILE A 54 11.01 -12.17 8.56
N PRO A 55 10.96 -10.91 8.06
CA PRO A 55 12.16 -10.12 7.87
C PRO A 55 12.99 -9.94 9.14
N ALA A 56 12.35 -9.73 10.29
CA ALA A 56 13.05 -9.60 11.58
C ALA A 56 13.76 -10.90 11.97
N TYR A 57 13.12 -12.05 11.78
CA TYR A 57 13.75 -13.36 12.01
C TYR A 57 14.98 -13.57 11.11
N ILE A 58 14.88 -13.23 9.82
CA ILE A 58 16.00 -13.38 8.89
C ILE A 58 17.15 -12.43 9.26
N ALA A 59 16.83 -11.16 9.55
CA ALA A 59 17.83 -10.16 9.92
C ALA A 59 18.58 -10.53 11.21
N THR A 60 17.87 -11.09 12.21
CA THR A 60 18.48 -11.55 13.46
C THR A 60 19.37 -12.77 13.27
N ASN A 61 19.03 -13.68 12.35
CA ASN A 61 19.80 -14.88 12.05
C ASN A 61 20.87 -14.68 10.95
N LEU A 62 21.03 -13.47 10.45
CA LEU A 62 21.94 -13.18 9.33
C LEU A 62 23.39 -13.56 9.63
N LYS A 63 23.82 -13.49 10.91
CA LYS A 63 25.16 -13.93 11.34
C LYS A 63 25.33 -15.44 11.25
N HIS A 64 24.27 -16.21 11.49
CA HIS A 64 24.27 -17.67 11.37
C HIS A 64 24.30 -18.09 9.89
N TYR A 65 23.62 -17.35 9.02
CA TYR A 65 23.64 -17.58 7.57
C TYR A 65 24.93 -17.15 6.89
N ARG A 66 25.61 -16.12 7.43
CA ARG A 66 26.86 -15.62 6.85
C ARG A 66 28.02 -16.58 6.98
N GLY A 67 27.87 -17.66 7.77
CA GLY A 67 28.90 -18.66 7.97
C GLY A 67 30.22 -18.00 8.35
N ASN A 68 30.43 -17.70 9.63
CA ASN A 68 31.81 -17.54 10.07
C ASN A 68 32.48 -18.91 9.86
N GLU A 69 33.11 -19.04 8.68
CA GLU A 69 34.54 -19.29 8.51
C GLU A 69 35.29 -19.44 9.85
N GLU A 70 35.05 -20.54 10.53
CA GLU A 70 36.07 -21.22 11.34
C GLU A 70 36.51 -22.48 10.58
#